data_AF-A0A1B9M6L0-F1
#
_entry.id   AF-A0A1B9M6L0-F1
#
_cell.length_a   1.000
_cell.length_b   1.000
_cell.length_c   1.000
_cell.angle_alpha   90.00
_cell.angle_beta   90.00
_cell.angle_gamma   90.00
#
_symmetry.space_group_name_H-M   'P 1'
#
loop_
_entity.id
_entity.type
_entity.pdbx_description
1 polymer ?
#
loop_
_entity_poly.entity_id
_entity_poly.type
_entity_poly.pdbx_seq_one_letter_code
_entity_poly.pdbx_strand_id
1 'polypeptide(L)'
;MKKITIVLSVLILTACGDSSQVKQVKDYVYDNIDSTLTVGNALDNRNICNKTKWDSYKDERDRNIVEYTCEFKKDHPNQFLKLTFSGMAGNLKTMLVDKNINITLDGYEKFKEEEKRYKNVKYPHYTVYKNYIDAKAKSYIKAKAKLVIYDKLKKALLEIEKSNALARYQENRKYLLSNKEIIIKEIKEEEKYKILDSRGFYARYPDNVIKSIYGDKSNDGIINYDHFFLYGFSEGRTNTNIDNKDIVKKIEQIEKDIISIKEILKKHGLIFERGYASFKRYKGEKVELLDLYDDDYSKLIYQYLLEGNSAKKITLNTKDGKRTLSVNNYQELLVYFEGVENGIVKNIIEKVIDPYNQNLTNKINQFEKLAKDIKTESYQQKIKWVLIGERNPSLISCELEFKTDGYPSVKSDSSMSSSCFRNAYKTNYVDQIYNQPIMSFINKVAN
;
A
#
# COMPACT_ATOMS: atom_id res chain seq x y z
N MET A 1 -50.37 50.80 -75.84
CA MET A 1 -49.89 51.71 -74.78
C MET A 1 -49.52 50.88 -73.56
N LYS A 2 -48.22 50.81 -73.23
CA LYS A 2 -47.64 49.90 -72.22
C LYS A 2 -47.85 50.48 -70.81
N LYS A 3 -48.38 49.68 -69.88
CA LYS A 3 -48.49 50.04 -68.46
C LYS A 3 -47.20 49.62 -67.75
N ILE A 4 -46.44 50.59 -67.27
CA ILE A 4 -45.23 50.39 -66.45
C ILE A 4 -45.67 50.30 -65.00
N THR A 5 -45.53 49.12 -64.40
CA THR A 5 -45.72 48.92 -62.96
C THR A 5 -44.40 49.21 -62.27
N ILE A 6 -44.33 50.31 -61.51
CA ILE A 6 -43.16 50.69 -60.72
C ILE A 6 -43.15 49.81 -59.45
N VAL A 7 -42.16 48.93 -59.36
CA VAL A 7 -41.83 48.16 -58.15
C VAL A 7 -41.06 49.08 -57.22
N LEU A 8 -41.71 49.51 -56.13
CA LEU A 8 -41.10 50.29 -55.06
C LEU A 8 -40.30 49.35 -54.15
N SER A 9 -39.04 49.15 -54.49
CA SER A 9 -38.08 48.39 -53.68
C SER A 9 -37.64 49.27 -52.50
N VAL A 10 -38.21 49.05 -51.31
CA VAL A 10 -37.75 49.67 -50.07
C VAL A 10 -36.48 48.95 -49.64
N LEU A 11 -35.33 49.50 -50.01
CA LEU A 11 -34.05 49.18 -49.41
C LEU A 11 -34.05 49.64 -47.95
N ILE A 12 -34.15 48.69 -47.02
CA ILE A 12 -33.85 48.93 -45.61
C ILE A 12 -32.32 49.01 -45.50
N LEU A 13 -31.78 50.22 -45.57
CA LEU A 13 -30.41 50.50 -45.15
C LEU A 13 -30.34 50.32 -43.62
N THR A 14 -29.97 49.13 -43.15
CA THR A 14 -29.47 48.99 -41.78
C THR A 14 -28.13 49.71 -41.72
N ALA A 15 -28.10 50.88 -41.09
CA ALA A 15 -26.86 51.57 -40.78
C ALA A 15 -25.97 50.64 -39.93
N CYS A 16 -24.87 50.16 -40.51
CA CYS A 16 -23.81 49.40 -39.82
C CYS A 16 -22.95 50.35 -38.96
N GLY A 17 -23.54 50.95 -37.93
CA GLY A 17 -22.83 51.73 -36.92
C GLY A 17 -23.20 51.26 -35.52
N ASP A 18 -22.24 51.27 -34.59
CA ASP A 18 -22.50 50.98 -33.18
C ASP A 18 -23.61 51.88 -32.64
N SER A 19 -24.49 51.34 -31.78
CA SER A 19 -25.53 52.16 -31.15
C SER A 19 -24.90 53.25 -30.27
N SER A 20 -25.61 54.37 -30.08
CA SER A 20 -25.12 55.47 -29.22
C SER A 20 -24.79 54.99 -27.80
N GLN A 21 -25.55 54.01 -27.30
CA GLN A 21 -25.33 53.35 -26.01
C GLN A 21 -24.04 52.54 -25.98
N VAL A 22 -23.77 51.72 -27.01
CA VAL A 22 -22.53 50.95 -27.14
C VAL A 22 -21.33 51.90 -27.20
N LYS A 23 -21.44 52.99 -27.98
CA LYS A 23 -20.39 54.00 -28.08
C LYS A 23 -20.07 54.64 -26.72
N GLN A 24 -21.09 55.01 -25.95
CA GLN A 24 -20.91 55.57 -24.60
C GLN A 24 -20.10 54.64 -23.68
N VAL A 25 -20.31 53.32 -23.77
CA VAL A 25 -19.53 52.35 -22.99
C VAL A 25 -18.11 52.20 -23.54
N LYS A 26 -17.97 52.08 -24.85
CA LYS A 26 -16.65 51.90 -25.49
C LYS A 26 -15.71 53.07 -25.23
N ASP A 27 -16.23 54.30 -25.19
CA ASP A 27 -15.43 55.51 -24.98
C ASP A 27 -15.05 55.74 -23.50
N TYR A 28 -15.64 55.00 -22.57
CA TYR A 28 -15.40 55.17 -21.14
C TYR A 28 -14.01 54.66 -20.71
N VAL A 29 -13.40 55.32 -19.73
CA VAL A 29 -12.09 54.95 -19.13
C VAL A 29 -12.29 54.61 -17.65
N TYR A 30 -11.77 53.46 -17.23
CA TYR A 30 -11.75 53.04 -15.82
C TYR A 30 -10.39 53.35 -15.21
N ASP A 31 -10.23 54.55 -14.63
CA ASP A 31 -8.95 55.03 -14.07
C ASP A 31 -8.35 54.12 -12.99
N ASN A 32 -9.19 53.38 -12.27
CA ASN A 32 -8.78 52.47 -11.20
C ASN A 32 -8.40 51.06 -11.70
N ILE A 33 -8.43 50.82 -13.01
CA ILE A 33 -8.01 49.58 -13.66
C ILE A 33 -6.85 49.85 -14.61
N ASP A 34 -7.06 50.73 -15.59
CA ASP A 34 -6.04 51.18 -16.55
C ASP A 34 -6.50 52.52 -17.15
N SER A 35 -5.85 53.62 -16.74
CA SER A 35 -6.19 54.97 -17.20
C SER A 35 -5.71 55.27 -18.62
N THR A 36 -4.98 54.35 -19.26
CA THR A 36 -4.43 54.55 -20.61
C THR A 36 -5.31 53.96 -21.71
N LEU A 37 -6.34 53.18 -21.36
CA LEU A 37 -7.18 52.46 -22.30
C LEU A 37 -8.67 52.76 -22.07
N THR A 38 -9.38 53.06 -23.16
CA THR A 38 -10.84 53.00 -23.15
C THR A 38 -11.32 51.55 -23.05
N VAL A 39 -12.55 51.34 -22.60
CA VAL A 39 -13.18 50.01 -22.56
C VAL A 39 -13.18 49.37 -23.96
N GLY A 40 -13.48 50.15 -25.01
CA GLY A 40 -13.46 49.68 -26.39
C GLY A 40 -12.07 49.18 -26.79
N ASN A 41 -11.02 49.96 -26.52
CA ASN A 41 -9.65 49.57 -26.84
C ASN A 41 -9.20 48.32 -26.06
N ALA A 42 -9.61 48.19 -24.80
CA ALA A 42 -9.30 47.02 -23.98
C ALA A 42 -10.02 45.75 -24.46
N LEU A 43 -11.24 45.86 -25.02
CA LEU A 43 -12.13 44.72 -25.27
C LEU A 43 -12.25 44.31 -26.75
N ASP A 44 -12.11 45.24 -27.71
CA ASP A 44 -12.40 44.97 -29.12
C ASP A 44 -11.33 44.09 -29.80
N ASN A 45 -10.07 44.16 -29.37
CA ASN A 45 -8.94 43.49 -30.02
C ASN A 45 -8.25 42.43 -29.14
N ARG A 46 -9.02 41.75 -28.29
CA ARG A 46 -8.46 40.77 -27.35
C ARG A 46 -8.10 39.46 -28.06
N ASN A 47 -6.80 39.16 -28.10
CA ASN A 47 -6.26 37.95 -28.76
C ASN A 47 -6.79 36.61 -28.23
N ILE A 48 -7.33 36.59 -27.01
CA ILE A 48 -7.93 35.39 -26.40
C ILE A 48 -9.37 35.13 -26.90
N CYS A 49 -10.02 36.15 -27.45
CA CYS A 49 -11.35 36.04 -28.06
C CYS A 49 -11.21 35.51 -29.49
N ASN A 50 -12.04 34.54 -29.84
CA ASN A 50 -12.29 34.12 -31.22
C ASN A 50 -13.23 35.11 -31.93
N LYS A 51 -14.24 35.60 -31.19
CA LYS A 51 -15.21 36.59 -31.67
C LYS A 51 -15.65 37.48 -30.53
N THR A 52 -15.86 38.76 -30.83
CA THR A 52 -16.46 39.74 -29.93
C THR A 52 -17.81 40.20 -30.46
N LYS A 53 -18.72 40.58 -29.56
CA LYS A 53 -20.03 41.13 -29.89
C LYS A 53 -20.42 42.19 -28.87
N TRP A 54 -21.02 43.27 -29.35
CA TRP A 54 -21.66 44.29 -28.54
C TRP A 54 -23.14 44.31 -28.85
N ASP A 55 -23.97 44.33 -27.82
CA ASP A 55 -25.41 44.49 -27.93
C ASP A 55 -25.90 45.54 -26.93
N SER A 56 -27.01 46.20 -27.25
CA SER A 56 -27.75 47.01 -26.29
C SER A 56 -29.22 46.64 -26.27
N TYR A 57 -29.79 46.56 -25.07
CA TYR A 57 -31.18 46.16 -24.86
C TYR A 57 -31.71 46.76 -23.56
N LYS A 58 -33.02 46.65 -23.33
CA LYS A 58 -33.63 46.98 -22.04
C LYS A 58 -33.84 45.72 -21.21
N ASP A 59 -33.51 45.78 -19.93
CA ASP A 59 -33.82 44.69 -19.00
C ASP A 59 -35.27 44.73 -18.50
N GLU A 60 -35.64 43.76 -17.65
CA GLU A 60 -36.99 43.64 -17.07
C GLU A 60 -37.44 44.88 -16.26
N ARG A 61 -36.50 45.78 -15.91
CA ARG A 61 -36.77 47.02 -15.19
C ARG A 61 -36.70 48.25 -16.09
N ASP A 62 -36.78 48.06 -17.41
CA ASP A 62 -36.70 49.09 -18.44
C ASP A 62 -35.37 49.88 -18.43
N ARG A 63 -34.29 49.30 -17.85
CA ARG A 63 -32.97 49.95 -17.82
C ARG A 63 -32.21 49.65 -19.09
N ASN A 64 -31.49 50.64 -19.60
CA ASN A 64 -30.61 50.46 -20.75
C ASN A 64 -29.37 49.66 -20.34
N ILE A 65 -29.22 48.47 -20.92
CA ILE A 65 -28.09 47.57 -20.72
C ILE A 65 -27.24 47.57 -21.98
N VAL A 66 -25.93 47.64 -21.79
CA VAL A 66 -24.95 47.32 -22.84
C VAL A 66 -24.23 46.05 -22.42
N GLU A 67 -24.16 45.08 -23.32
CA GLU A 67 -23.51 43.80 -23.11
C GLU A 67 -22.36 43.62 -24.10
N TYR A 68 -21.18 43.33 -23.56
CA TYR A 68 -20.05 42.82 -24.33
C TYR A 68 -19.98 41.30 -24.15
N THR A 69 -19.88 40.57 -25.25
CA THR A 69 -19.58 39.14 -25.25
C THR A 69 -18.25 38.87 -25.95
N CYS A 70 -17.33 38.22 -25.25
CA CYS A 70 -16.15 37.59 -25.83
C CYS A 70 -16.35 36.08 -25.86
N GLU A 71 -16.38 35.48 -27.05
CA GLU A 71 -16.28 34.04 -27.21
C GLU A 71 -14.81 33.66 -27.24
N PHE A 72 -14.34 32.89 -26.26
CA PHE A 72 -12.95 32.46 -26.17
C PHE A 72 -12.57 31.44 -27.23
N LYS A 73 -11.30 31.45 -27.62
CA LYS A 73 -10.70 30.34 -28.37
C LYS A 73 -10.79 29.05 -27.55
N LYS A 74 -11.11 27.94 -28.22
CA LYS A 74 -11.39 26.64 -27.57
C LYS A 74 -10.14 25.83 -27.25
N ASP A 75 -8.97 26.19 -27.79
CA ASP A 75 -7.74 25.41 -27.62
C ASP A 75 -7.30 25.34 -26.16
N HIS A 76 -7.29 26.48 -25.45
CA HIS A 76 -6.94 26.55 -24.03
C HIS A 76 -7.86 25.71 -23.13
N PRO A 77 -9.20 25.87 -23.15
CA PRO A 77 -10.08 25.05 -22.31
C PRO A 77 -10.03 23.56 -22.68
N ASN A 78 -9.91 23.21 -23.96
CA ASN A 78 -9.74 21.81 -24.37
C ASN A 78 -8.42 21.21 -23.87
N GLN A 79 -7.32 21.95 -23.98
CA GLN A 79 -6.03 21.52 -23.46
C GLN A 79 -6.07 21.35 -21.94
N PHE A 80 -6.68 22.30 -21.23
CA PHE A 80 -6.82 22.24 -19.77
C PHE A 80 -7.64 21.03 -19.31
N LEU A 81 -8.78 20.75 -19.96
CA LEU A 81 -9.59 19.56 -19.68
C LEU A 81 -8.80 18.26 -19.92
N LYS A 82 -8.12 18.15 -21.07
CA LYS A 82 -7.32 16.98 -21.44
C LYS A 82 -6.23 16.72 -20.41
N LEU A 83 -5.44 17.74 -20.05
CA LEU A 83 -4.36 17.62 -19.08
C LEU A 83 -4.90 17.26 -17.69
N THR A 84 -6.02 17.87 -17.28
CA THR A 84 -6.59 17.63 -15.95
C THR A 84 -7.11 16.19 -15.81
N PHE A 85 -7.93 15.72 -16.76
CA PHE A 85 -8.44 14.34 -16.72
C PHE A 85 -7.32 13.30 -16.90
N SER A 86 -6.34 13.57 -17.77
CA SER A 86 -5.17 12.68 -17.92
C SER A 86 -4.34 12.62 -16.62
N GLY A 87 -4.16 13.76 -15.94
CA GLY A 87 -3.48 13.83 -14.66
C GLY A 87 -4.23 13.07 -13.56
N MET A 88 -5.57 13.19 -13.51
CA MET A 88 -6.40 12.42 -12.59
C MET A 88 -6.28 10.91 -12.83
N ALA A 89 -6.37 10.47 -14.10
CA ALA A 89 -6.17 9.07 -14.46
C ALA A 89 -4.75 8.59 -14.08
N GLY A 90 -3.73 9.39 -14.37
CA GLY A 90 -2.33 9.12 -14.00
C GLY A 90 -2.14 8.93 -12.50
N ASN A 91 -2.71 9.82 -11.69
CA ASN A 91 -2.65 9.73 -10.22
C ASN A 91 -3.31 8.43 -9.72
N LEU A 92 -4.49 8.07 -10.24
CA LEU A 92 -5.16 6.82 -9.86
C LEU A 92 -4.37 5.57 -10.25
N LYS A 93 -3.67 5.58 -11.40
CA LYS A 93 -2.79 4.46 -11.79
C LYS A 93 -1.69 4.20 -10.77
N THR A 94 -1.17 5.23 -10.11
CA THR A 94 -0.16 5.06 -9.05
C THR A 94 -0.70 4.40 -7.78
N MET A 95 -2.02 4.39 -7.60
CA MET A 95 -2.71 3.78 -6.44
C MET A 95 -3.06 2.31 -6.67
N LEU A 96 -2.89 1.78 -7.88
CA LEU A 96 -3.13 0.36 -8.16
C LEU A 96 -2.20 -0.51 -7.31
N VAL A 97 -2.78 -1.58 -6.76
CA VAL A 97 -2.08 -2.52 -5.88
C VAL A 97 -1.55 -3.67 -6.72
N ASP A 98 -0.26 -3.98 -6.58
CA ASP A 98 0.33 -5.15 -7.23
C ASP A 98 -0.23 -6.45 -6.60
N LYS A 99 -0.42 -7.49 -7.40
CA LYS A 99 -0.87 -8.80 -6.91
C LYS A 99 0.30 -9.75 -6.64
N ASN A 100 1.50 -9.37 -7.09
CA ASN A 100 2.69 -10.20 -7.13
C ASN A 100 3.86 -9.56 -6.37
N ILE A 101 3.63 -9.11 -5.13
CA ILE A 101 4.73 -8.62 -4.30
C ILE A 101 5.80 -9.70 -4.17
N ASN A 102 7.03 -9.33 -4.53
CA ASN A 102 8.19 -10.11 -4.21
C ASN A 102 8.59 -9.85 -2.75
N ILE A 103 8.39 -10.83 -1.87
CA ILE A 103 8.79 -10.75 -0.46
C ILE A 103 10.18 -11.35 -0.30
N THR A 104 11.13 -10.54 0.15
CA THR A 104 12.45 -11.01 0.60
C THR A 104 12.46 -11.14 2.13
N LEU A 105 13.35 -11.97 2.67
CA LEU A 105 13.48 -12.13 4.13
C LEU A 105 13.89 -10.82 4.82
N ASP A 106 14.87 -10.09 4.25
CA ASP A 106 15.29 -8.76 4.74
C ASP A 106 14.12 -7.75 4.71
N GLY A 107 13.31 -7.77 3.65
CA GLY A 107 12.12 -6.95 3.56
C GLY A 107 11.08 -7.31 4.63
N TYR A 108 10.90 -8.60 4.89
CA TYR A 108 9.98 -9.07 5.93
C TYR A 108 10.47 -8.70 7.34
N GLU A 109 11.76 -8.78 7.64
CA GLU A 109 12.31 -8.33 8.93
C GLU A 109 12.09 -6.83 9.14
N LYS A 110 12.36 -5.99 8.14
CA LYS A 110 12.07 -4.55 8.20
C LYS A 110 10.58 -4.28 8.41
N PHE A 111 9.71 -5.03 7.74
CA PHE A 111 8.27 -4.97 7.96
C PHE A 111 7.88 -5.34 9.40
N LYS A 112 8.51 -6.34 10.01
CA LYS A 112 8.28 -6.72 11.41
C LYS A 112 8.73 -5.62 12.38
N GLU A 113 9.83 -4.94 12.09
CA GLU A 113 10.30 -3.78 12.87
C GLU A 113 9.32 -2.59 12.77
N GLU A 114 8.81 -2.31 11.58
CA GLU A 114 7.74 -1.32 11.38
C GLU A 114 6.45 -1.72 12.12
N GLU A 115 6.04 -2.99 12.05
CA GLU A 115 4.87 -3.51 12.79
C GLU A 115 5.01 -3.25 14.29
N LYS A 116 6.20 -3.47 14.86
CA LYS A 116 6.48 -3.23 16.28
C LYS A 116 6.43 -1.73 16.61
N ARG A 117 6.98 -0.87 15.74
CA ARG A 117 6.96 0.59 15.92
C ARG A 117 5.54 1.15 15.85
N TYR A 118 4.71 0.64 14.96
CA TYR A 118 3.36 1.15 14.72
C TYR A 118 2.24 0.35 15.41
N LYS A 119 2.56 -0.45 16.44
CA LYS A 119 1.61 -1.35 17.11
C LYS A 119 0.33 -0.69 17.64
N ASN A 120 0.38 0.60 17.94
CA ASN A 120 -0.74 1.39 18.50
C ASN A 120 -1.32 2.40 17.49
N VAL A 121 -0.90 2.37 16.23
CA VAL A 121 -1.38 3.29 15.19
C VAL A 121 -2.59 2.65 14.50
N LYS A 122 -3.70 3.39 14.41
CA LYS A 122 -4.95 2.91 13.79
C LYS A 122 -4.76 2.53 12.31
N TYR A 123 -3.89 3.25 11.60
CA TYR A 123 -3.56 3.02 10.20
C TYR A 123 -2.04 3.06 10.00
N PRO A 124 -1.33 1.94 10.26
CA PRO A 124 0.12 1.90 10.11
C PRO A 124 0.51 2.05 8.64
N HIS A 125 1.49 2.92 8.36
CA HIS A 125 2.07 3.05 7.02
C HIS A 125 3.36 2.24 6.96
N TYR A 126 3.37 1.20 6.12
CA TYR A 126 4.55 0.35 5.91
C TYR A 126 5.35 0.88 4.72
N THR A 127 6.64 1.17 4.92
CA THR A 127 7.47 1.81 3.87
C THR A 127 8.09 0.81 2.91
N VAL A 128 8.20 -0.46 3.31
CA VAL A 128 8.83 -1.55 2.55
C VAL A 128 7.98 -1.98 1.34
N TYR A 129 6.66 -1.95 1.49
CA TYR A 129 5.71 -2.36 0.45
C TYR A 129 4.75 -1.19 0.19
N LYS A 130 5.28 -0.15 -0.48
CA LYS A 130 4.49 1.04 -0.86
C LYS A 130 3.29 0.62 -1.71
N ASN A 131 2.17 1.32 -1.51
CA ASN A 131 0.84 1.12 -2.12
C ASN A 131 -0.08 0.08 -1.47
N TYR A 132 0.32 -0.62 -0.41
CA TYR A 132 -0.60 -1.52 0.28
C TYR A 132 -1.37 -0.82 1.40
N ILE A 133 -2.68 -0.86 1.25
CA ILE A 133 -3.65 -0.21 2.14
C ILE A 133 -3.94 -1.16 3.32
N ASP A 134 -3.63 -0.70 4.54
CA ASP A 134 -4.27 -1.15 5.80
C ASP A 134 -4.00 -2.62 6.24
N ALA A 135 -4.61 -3.04 7.35
CA ALA A 135 -4.51 -4.34 8.02
C ALA A 135 -4.64 -5.57 7.09
N LYS A 136 -5.23 -5.41 5.90
CA LYS A 136 -5.34 -6.45 4.87
C LYS A 136 -3.99 -6.70 4.16
N ALA A 137 -3.17 -5.67 3.99
CA ALA A 137 -1.78 -5.76 3.55
C ALA A 137 -0.94 -6.64 4.48
N LYS A 138 -1.12 -6.45 5.79
CA LYS A 138 -0.36 -7.15 6.83
C LYS A 138 -0.55 -8.67 6.75
N SER A 139 -1.78 -9.14 6.62
CA SER A 139 -2.07 -10.57 6.48
C SER A 139 -1.50 -11.13 5.17
N TYR A 140 -1.57 -10.37 4.08
CA TYR A 140 -1.02 -10.77 2.78
C TYR A 140 0.51 -10.89 2.83
N ILE A 141 1.20 -9.88 3.36
CA ILE A 141 2.66 -9.85 3.51
C ILE A 141 3.13 -11.01 4.39
N LYS A 142 2.47 -11.25 5.53
CA LYS A 142 2.79 -12.37 6.42
C LYS A 142 2.64 -13.71 5.74
N ALA A 143 1.54 -13.94 5.01
CA ALA A 143 1.30 -15.20 4.31
C ALA A 143 2.31 -15.44 3.19
N LYS A 144 2.60 -14.41 2.38
CA LYS A 144 3.67 -14.49 1.36
C LYS A 144 5.05 -14.74 1.97
N ALA A 145 5.38 -14.09 3.09
CA ALA A 145 6.63 -14.34 3.81
C ALA A 145 6.72 -15.78 4.31
N LYS A 146 5.64 -16.32 4.88
CA LYS A 146 5.56 -17.73 5.32
C LYS A 146 5.81 -18.70 4.18
N LEU A 147 5.26 -18.45 2.99
CA LEU A 147 5.53 -19.29 1.81
C LEU A 147 7.02 -19.28 1.41
N VAL A 148 7.69 -18.12 1.48
CA VAL A 148 9.14 -18.02 1.25
C VAL A 148 9.94 -18.78 2.30
N ILE A 149 9.51 -18.70 3.57
CA ILE A 149 10.11 -19.44 4.69
C ILE A 149 9.94 -20.95 4.47
N TYR A 150 8.75 -21.40 4.08
CA TYR A 150 8.46 -22.80 3.82
C TYR A 150 9.25 -23.36 2.66
N ASP A 151 9.46 -22.62 1.58
CA ASP A 151 10.34 -23.05 0.48
C ASP A 151 11.80 -23.27 0.95
N LYS A 152 12.33 -22.35 1.75
CA LYS A 152 13.68 -22.50 2.34
C LYS A 152 13.75 -23.65 3.33
N LEU A 153 12.74 -23.77 4.19
CA LEU A 153 12.66 -24.83 5.19
C LEU A 153 12.58 -26.19 4.50
N LYS A 154 11.75 -26.33 3.47
CA LYS A 154 11.64 -27.55 2.65
C LYS A 154 13.00 -28.02 2.15
N LYS A 155 13.78 -27.10 1.56
CA LYS A 155 15.12 -27.39 1.03
C LYS A 155 16.08 -27.85 2.14
N ALA A 156 16.08 -27.16 3.28
CA ALA A 156 16.89 -27.53 4.43
C ALA A 156 16.50 -28.90 4.99
N LEU A 157 15.22 -29.17 5.18
CA LEU A 157 14.73 -30.43 5.73
C LEU A 157 15.03 -31.62 4.80
N LEU A 158 14.93 -31.45 3.48
CA LEU A 158 15.31 -32.49 2.51
C LEU A 158 16.82 -32.81 2.56
N GLU A 159 17.68 -31.83 2.86
CA GLU A 159 19.11 -32.04 3.05
C GLU A 159 19.40 -32.73 4.40
N ILE A 160 18.70 -32.34 5.46
CA ILE A 160 18.79 -32.96 6.79
C ILE A 160 18.31 -34.40 6.76
N GLU A 161 17.20 -34.69 6.08
CA GLU A 161 16.62 -36.04 5.93
C GLU A 161 17.62 -37.02 5.31
N LYS A 162 18.48 -36.54 4.40
CA LYS A 162 19.52 -37.34 3.74
C LYS A 162 20.82 -37.44 4.55
N SER A 163 20.92 -36.74 5.69
CA SER A 163 22.16 -36.66 6.46
C SER A 163 22.34 -37.88 7.38
N ASN A 164 23.58 -38.37 7.46
CA ASN A 164 23.94 -39.40 8.45
C ASN A 164 23.76 -38.90 9.89
N ALA A 165 23.85 -37.59 10.11
CA ALA A 165 23.64 -36.97 11.42
C ALA A 165 22.20 -37.18 11.92
N LEU A 166 21.19 -36.96 11.05
CA LEU A 166 19.80 -37.20 11.43
C LEU A 166 19.55 -38.67 11.77
N ALA A 167 20.06 -39.59 10.94
CA ALA A 167 19.87 -41.02 11.15
C ALA A 167 20.44 -41.47 12.52
N ARG A 168 21.67 -41.07 12.84
CA ARG A 168 22.30 -41.36 14.14
C ARG A 168 21.59 -40.67 15.31
N TYR A 169 21.17 -39.42 15.12
CA TYR A 169 20.39 -38.70 16.12
C TYR A 169 19.10 -39.46 16.46
N GLN A 170 18.31 -39.85 15.46
CA GLN A 170 17.05 -40.57 15.65
C GLN A 170 17.27 -41.94 16.30
N GLU A 171 18.30 -42.67 15.89
CA GLU A 171 18.66 -43.97 16.47
C GLU A 171 19.02 -43.85 17.96
N ASN A 172 19.95 -42.95 18.31
CA ASN A 172 20.39 -42.75 19.68
C ASN A 172 19.26 -42.17 20.55
N ARG A 173 18.45 -41.27 20.01
CA ARG A 173 17.26 -40.75 20.69
C ARG A 173 16.26 -41.86 20.99
N LYS A 174 15.96 -42.73 20.02
CA LYS A 174 15.07 -43.87 20.20
C LYS A 174 15.60 -44.81 21.29
N TYR A 175 16.91 -45.07 21.31
CA TYR A 175 17.55 -45.87 22.35
C TYR A 175 17.35 -45.27 23.75
N LEU A 176 17.67 -43.98 23.93
CA LEU A 176 17.55 -43.30 25.23
C LEU A 176 16.10 -43.27 25.72
N LEU A 177 15.14 -43.03 24.82
CA LEU A 177 13.72 -43.04 25.18
C LEU A 177 13.20 -44.43 25.53
N SER A 178 13.58 -45.46 24.76
CA SER A 178 13.11 -46.84 24.97
C SER A 178 13.67 -47.45 26.25
N ASN A 179 14.86 -47.01 26.70
CA ASN A 179 15.54 -47.50 27.89
C ASN A 179 15.48 -46.51 29.07
N LYS A 180 14.57 -45.51 29.01
CA LYS A 180 14.53 -44.38 29.95
C LYS A 180 14.53 -44.80 31.42
N GLU A 181 13.68 -45.76 31.79
CA GLU A 181 13.53 -46.21 33.18
C GLU A 181 14.78 -46.91 33.70
N ILE A 182 15.39 -47.77 32.87
CA ILE A 182 16.61 -48.50 33.19
C ILE A 182 17.78 -47.52 33.37
N ILE A 183 17.95 -46.60 32.42
CA ILE A 183 19.00 -45.58 32.47
C ILE A 183 18.84 -44.68 33.71
N ILE A 184 17.61 -44.27 34.04
CA ILE A 184 17.33 -43.48 35.25
C ILE A 184 17.72 -44.26 36.51
N LYS A 185 17.42 -45.56 36.56
CA LYS A 185 17.79 -46.42 37.68
C LYS A 185 19.31 -46.56 37.82
N GLU A 186 20.01 -46.83 36.72
CA GLU A 186 21.48 -46.91 36.67
C GLU A 186 22.11 -45.61 37.21
N ILE A 187 21.70 -44.45 36.70
CA ILE A 187 22.21 -43.14 37.15
C ILE A 187 21.96 -42.94 38.66
N LYS A 188 20.77 -43.30 39.17
CA LYS A 188 20.43 -43.14 40.59
C LYS A 188 21.21 -44.10 41.50
N GLU A 189 21.46 -45.32 41.05
CA GLU A 189 22.22 -46.34 41.81
C GLU A 189 23.72 -46.02 41.83
N GLU A 190 24.27 -45.54 40.71
CA GLU A 190 25.67 -45.13 40.58
C GLU A 190 25.99 -43.87 41.42
N GLU A 191 25.11 -42.88 41.43
CA GLU A 191 25.34 -41.64 42.18
C GLU A 191 25.11 -41.76 43.69
N LYS A 192 24.51 -42.86 44.17
CA LYS A 192 24.36 -43.16 45.60
C LYS A 192 25.70 -43.34 46.33
N TYR A 193 26.78 -43.65 45.59
CA TYR A 193 28.12 -43.95 46.12
C TYR A 193 29.13 -42.79 46.00
N LYS A 194 28.80 -41.67 45.35
CA LYS A 194 29.68 -40.48 45.25
C LYS A 194 29.42 -39.46 46.38
N ILE A 195 28.57 -39.81 47.35
CA ILE A 195 28.34 -39.04 48.58
C ILE A 195 29.41 -39.43 49.61
N LEU A 196 30.59 -38.79 49.55
CA LEU A 196 31.41 -38.37 50.70
C LEU A 196 32.81 -37.96 50.21
N ASP A 197 33.09 -36.66 50.31
CA ASP A 197 34.45 -36.11 50.33
C ASP A 197 34.64 -35.42 51.70
N SER A 198 35.85 -35.58 52.26
CA SER A 198 36.26 -35.15 53.60
C SER A 198 36.36 -33.63 53.82
N ARG A 199 35.92 -32.79 52.88
CA ARG A 199 35.94 -31.31 52.94
C ARG A 199 34.58 -30.65 52.62
N GLY A 200 33.50 -31.42 52.49
CA GLY A 200 32.14 -30.86 52.58
C GLY A 200 31.65 -30.02 51.39
N PHE A 201 32.22 -30.15 50.18
CA PHE A 201 31.63 -29.57 48.97
C PHE A 201 31.72 -30.52 47.77
N TYR A 202 30.56 -31.09 47.39
CA TYR A 202 29.96 -31.24 46.04
C TYR A 202 28.83 -32.27 46.12
N ALA A 203 27.64 -31.86 46.56
CA ALA A 203 26.43 -32.66 46.36
C ALA A 203 25.94 -32.44 44.92
N ARG A 204 26.34 -33.31 43.99
CA ARG A 204 25.64 -33.44 42.70
C ARG A 204 24.49 -34.41 42.91
N TYR A 205 23.29 -33.97 42.53
CA TYR A 205 22.08 -34.77 42.67
C TYR A 205 21.82 -35.52 41.35
N PRO A 206 21.55 -36.84 41.38
CA PRO A 206 21.29 -37.64 40.17
C PRO A 206 20.14 -37.11 39.33
N ASP A 207 19.20 -36.40 39.98
CA ASP A 207 18.13 -35.72 39.30
C ASP A 207 18.64 -34.65 38.31
N ASN A 208 19.79 -34.01 38.54
CA ASN A 208 20.34 -33.02 37.61
C ASN A 208 20.86 -33.67 36.31
N VAL A 209 21.49 -34.85 36.39
CA VAL A 209 21.97 -35.60 35.23
C VAL A 209 20.79 -36.16 34.43
N ILE A 210 19.78 -36.69 35.13
CA ILE A 210 18.55 -37.14 34.49
C ILE A 210 17.86 -35.97 33.78
N LYS A 211 17.78 -34.80 34.41
CA LYS A 211 17.22 -33.59 33.80
C LYS A 211 18.03 -33.10 32.60
N SER A 212 19.36 -33.21 32.63
CA SER A 212 20.17 -32.81 31.47
C SER A 212 19.99 -33.75 30.27
N ILE A 213 19.60 -35.02 30.49
CA ILE A 213 19.31 -35.95 29.40
C ILE A 213 17.86 -35.79 28.93
N TYR A 214 16.91 -35.92 29.85
CA TYR A 214 15.48 -36.07 29.53
C TYR A 214 14.67 -34.76 29.62
N GLY A 215 15.21 -33.74 30.27
CA GLY A 215 14.53 -32.48 30.55
C GLY A 215 13.60 -32.55 31.77
N ASP A 216 13.15 -31.39 32.23
CA ASP A 216 12.01 -31.23 33.14
C ASP A 216 11.25 -29.92 32.87
N LYS A 217 10.36 -29.50 33.78
CA LYS A 217 9.59 -28.24 33.65
C LYS A 217 10.46 -26.97 33.60
N SER A 218 11.73 -27.06 33.98
CA SER A 218 12.67 -25.95 34.15
C SER A 218 13.98 -26.12 33.37
N ASN A 219 14.20 -27.28 32.74
CA ASN A 219 15.46 -27.64 32.11
C ASN A 219 15.23 -28.38 30.77
N ASP A 220 15.96 -27.94 29.76
CA ASP A 220 15.88 -28.49 28.41
C ASP A 220 16.93 -29.59 28.25
N GLY A 221 16.50 -30.83 28.48
CA GLY A 221 17.39 -31.99 28.32
C GLY A 221 17.78 -32.24 26.87
N ILE A 222 18.88 -32.95 26.65
CA ILE A 222 19.47 -33.17 25.33
C ILE A 222 18.57 -33.90 24.33
N ILE A 223 17.67 -34.74 24.82
CA ILE A 223 16.68 -35.44 23.98
C ILE A 223 15.36 -34.66 23.87
N ASN A 224 15.19 -33.60 24.68
CA ASN A 224 14.09 -32.66 24.56
C ASN A 224 14.32 -31.77 23.33
N TYR A 225 13.26 -31.53 22.57
CA TYR A 225 13.34 -30.71 21.36
C TYR A 225 13.78 -29.29 21.67
N ASP A 226 13.41 -28.73 22.84
CA ASP A 226 13.77 -27.37 23.25
C ASP A 226 15.29 -27.10 23.23
N HIS A 227 16.13 -28.13 23.32
CA HIS A 227 17.58 -28.03 23.15
C HIS A 227 18.01 -27.57 21.75
N PHE A 228 17.23 -27.89 20.70
CA PHE A 228 17.47 -27.33 19.37
C PHE A 228 17.20 -25.83 19.31
N PHE A 229 16.38 -25.32 20.23
CA PHE A 229 15.82 -23.98 20.19
C PHE A 229 16.54 -22.97 21.11
N LEU A 230 17.45 -23.43 21.96
CA LEU A 230 18.23 -22.60 22.88
C LEU A 230 19.56 -22.10 22.29
N TYR A 231 19.94 -20.89 22.72
CA TYR A 231 21.21 -20.24 22.42
C TYR A 231 22.32 -20.74 23.35
N GLY A 232 23.41 -21.26 22.79
CA GLY A 232 24.76 -21.28 23.40
C GLY A 232 24.96 -21.96 24.77
N PHE A 233 23.95 -22.62 25.37
CA PHE A 233 24.08 -23.24 26.70
C PHE A 233 24.53 -24.70 26.68
N SER A 234 24.72 -25.30 25.51
CA SER A 234 25.18 -26.68 25.38
C SER A 234 26.67 -26.84 25.07
N GLU A 235 27.43 -25.76 24.92
CA GLU A 235 28.90 -25.87 24.75
C GLU A 235 29.62 -26.17 26.07
N GLY A 236 28.91 -26.38 27.18
CA GLY A 236 29.54 -26.71 28.44
C GLY A 236 28.61 -27.38 29.43
N ARG A 237 28.92 -28.66 29.69
CA ARG A 237 28.62 -29.44 30.91
C ARG A 237 27.35 -30.32 30.90
N THR A 238 27.26 -31.30 30.00
CA THR A 238 27.00 -32.65 30.54
C THR A 238 28.29 -33.11 31.18
N ASN A 239 28.49 -32.78 32.45
CA ASN A 239 29.63 -33.26 33.23
C ASN A 239 29.38 -34.76 33.49
N THR A 240 29.85 -35.59 32.55
CA THR A 240 29.69 -37.04 32.47
C THR A 240 30.33 -37.73 33.66
N ASN A 241 29.58 -37.86 34.75
CA ASN A 241 29.86 -38.80 35.85
C ASN A 241 28.98 -40.05 35.76
N ILE A 242 28.44 -40.35 34.57
CA ILE A 242 27.77 -41.62 34.23
C ILE A 242 28.88 -42.62 33.92
N ASP A 243 28.96 -43.72 34.67
CA ASP A 243 30.04 -44.69 34.48
C ASP A 243 29.76 -45.60 33.26
N ASN A 244 28.49 -45.72 32.85
CA ASN A 244 28.09 -46.37 31.62
C ASN A 244 28.60 -45.62 30.37
N LYS A 245 29.76 -46.05 29.87
CA LYS A 245 30.47 -45.48 28.71
C LYS A 245 29.64 -45.47 27.43
N ASP A 246 28.70 -46.39 27.26
CA ASP A 246 27.88 -46.46 26.06
C ASP A 246 26.80 -45.38 26.06
N ILE A 247 26.21 -45.09 27.22
CA ILE A 247 25.27 -43.95 27.38
C ILE A 247 25.99 -42.64 27.10
N VAL A 248 27.19 -42.45 27.68
CA VAL A 248 28.01 -41.25 27.46
C VAL A 248 28.31 -41.05 25.97
N LYS A 249 28.80 -42.08 25.28
CA LYS A 249 29.08 -42.01 23.83
C LYS A 249 27.84 -41.62 23.02
N LYS A 250 26.66 -42.14 23.36
CA LYS A 250 25.41 -41.81 22.67
C LYS A 250 25.00 -40.36 22.88
N ILE A 251 25.17 -39.83 24.10
CA ILE A 251 24.90 -38.43 24.43
C ILE A 251 25.83 -37.50 23.63
N GLU A 252 27.14 -37.74 23.68
CA GLU A 252 28.13 -36.96 22.92
C GLU A 252 27.87 -37.01 21.40
N GLN A 253 27.43 -38.16 20.89
CA GLN A 253 27.09 -38.30 19.48
C GLN A 253 25.84 -37.49 19.12
N ILE A 254 24.82 -37.47 19.98
CA ILE A 254 23.63 -36.62 19.79
C ILE A 254 24.03 -35.14 19.72
N GLU A 255 24.92 -34.65 20.59
CA GLU A 255 25.38 -33.25 20.56
C GLU A 255 26.02 -32.89 19.22
N LYS A 256 26.93 -33.75 18.74
CA LYS A 256 27.60 -33.57 17.45
C LYS A 256 26.61 -33.60 16.28
N ASP A 257 25.62 -34.48 16.35
CA ASP A 257 24.59 -34.59 15.31
C ASP A 257 23.66 -33.36 15.33
N ILE A 258 23.28 -32.84 16.50
CA ILE A 258 22.52 -31.59 16.65
C ILE A 258 23.26 -30.43 15.99
N ILE A 259 24.56 -30.27 16.27
CA ILE A 259 25.39 -29.22 15.67
C ILE A 259 25.39 -29.35 14.14
N SER A 260 25.63 -30.56 13.65
CA SER A 260 25.66 -30.83 12.20
C SER A 260 24.32 -30.49 11.52
N ILE A 261 23.19 -30.83 12.14
CA ILE A 261 21.86 -30.50 11.64
C ILE A 261 21.63 -28.97 11.66
N LYS A 262 22.05 -28.27 12.72
CA LYS A 262 21.96 -26.80 12.81
C LYS A 262 22.76 -26.13 11.69
N GLU A 263 23.93 -26.62 11.34
CA GLU A 263 24.74 -26.07 10.24
C GLU A 263 24.04 -26.19 8.87
N ILE A 264 23.30 -27.28 8.64
CA ILE A 264 22.48 -27.42 7.43
C ILE A 264 21.38 -26.35 7.39
N LEU A 265 20.69 -26.08 8.51
CA LEU A 265 19.68 -25.00 8.57
C LEU A 265 20.30 -23.64 8.24
N LYS A 266 21.46 -23.33 8.84
CA LYS A 266 22.17 -22.05 8.64
C LYS A 266 22.56 -21.84 7.17
N LYS A 267 23.00 -22.91 6.47
CA LYS A 267 23.29 -22.87 5.03
C LYS A 267 22.10 -22.40 4.17
N HIS A 268 20.87 -22.66 4.61
CA HIS A 268 19.64 -22.20 3.95
C HIS A 268 19.14 -20.83 4.46
N GLY A 269 19.89 -20.20 5.36
CA GLY A 269 19.57 -18.89 5.95
C GLY A 269 18.55 -18.95 7.08
N LEU A 270 18.39 -20.13 7.71
CA LEU A 270 17.40 -20.37 8.76
C LEU A 270 18.07 -20.73 10.07
N ILE A 271 17.45 -20.35 11.18
CA ILE A 271 17.86 -20.77 12.50
C ILE A 271 16.64 -20.91 13.40
N PHE A 272 16.75 -21.74 14.42
CA PHE A 272 15.74 -21.88 15.47
C PHE A 272 16.43 -21.53 16.79
N GLU A 273 16.79 -20.26 17.02
CA GLU A 273 17.59 -19.90 18.19
C GLU A 273 17.02 -18.68 18.89
N ARG A 274 16.45 -18.90 20.07
CA ARG A 274 15.80 -17.85 20.86
C ARG A 274 16.71 -16.64 21.02
N GLY A 275 16.27 -15.50 20.51
CA GLY A 275 16.94 -14.23 20.73
C GLY A 275 18.18 -14.02 19.87
N TYR A 276 18.43 -14.88 18.86
CA TYR A 276 19.53 -14.71 17.90
C TYR A 276 19.57 -13.30 17.30
N ALA A 277 18.44 -12.84 16.74
CA ALA A 277 18.37 -11.53 16.11
C ALA A 277 18.56 -10.38 17.12
N SER A 278 18.06 -10.53 18.35
CA SER A 278 18.24 -9.54 19.42
C SER A 278 19.71 -9.44 19.84
N PHE A 279 20.39 -10.58 19.95
CA PHE A 279 21.80 -10.66 20.33
C PHE A 279 22.72 -10.06 19.26
N LYS A 280 22.48 -10.40 17.98
CA LYS A 280 23.22 -9.80 16.85
C LYS A 280 23.06 -8.28 16.81
N ARG A 281 21.83 -7.79 16.94
CA ARG A 281 21.56 -6.34 17.02
C ARG A 281 22.25 -5.68 18.21
N TYR A 282 22.24 -6.30 19.39
CA TYR A 282 22.93 -5.79 20.58
C TYR A 282 24.44 -5.61 20.35
N LYS A 283 25.06 -6.51 19.57
CA LYS A 283 26.47 -6.43 19.19
C LYS A 283 26.75 -5.49 18.01
N GLY A 284 25.74 -4.86 17.43
CA GLY A 284 25.89 -4.08 16.20
C GLY A 284 26.19 -4.94 14.96
N GLU A 285 25.94 -6.25 15.03
CA GLU A 285 26.15 -7.18 13.93
C GLU A 285 24.89 -7.27 13.04
N LYS A 286 25.11 -7.57 11.76
CA LYS A 286 24.01 -7.81 10.81
C LYS A 286 23.30 -9.12 11.16
N VAL A 287 21.97 -9.10 11.10
CA VAL A 287 21.15 -10.32 11.16
C VAL A 287 21.19 -10.97 9.79
N GLU A 288 21.84 -12.13 9.68
CA GLU A 288 22.03 -12.84 8.41
C GLU A 288 21.12 -14.07 8.27
N LEU A 289 20.59 -14.56 9.39
CA LEU A 289 19.74 -15.73 9.47
C LEU A 289 18.35 -15.34 9.99
N LEU A 290 17.33 -15.92 9.38
CA LEU A 290 15.97 -15.77 9.86
C LEU A 290 15.71 -16.72 11.02
N ASP A 291 15.43 -16.14 12.19
CA ASP A 291 15.06 -16.89 13.40
C ASP A 291 13.60 -17.32 13.37
N LEU A 292 13.40 -18.64 13.39
CA LEU A 292 12.11 -19.33 13.38
C LEU A 292 11.71 -19.82 14.78
N TYR A 293 12.40 -19.41 15.85
CA TYR A 293 12.08 -19.83 17.21
C TYR A 293 10.61 -19.58 17.61
N ASP A 294 10.09 -18.38 17.30
CA ASP A 294 8.71 -17.98 17.57
C ASP A 294 7.72 -18.40 16.46
N ASP A 295 8.17 -19.22 15.50
CA ASP A 295 7.38 -19.72 14.38
C ASP A 295 6.81 -21.11 14.70
N ASP A 296 5.70 -21.17 15.45
CA ASP A 296 5.11 -22.42 15.94
C ASP A 296 4.95 -23.50 14.87
N TYR A 297 4.55 -23.13 13.65
CA TYR A 297 4.32 -24.07 12.56
C TYR A 297 5.64 -24.60 11.99
N SER A 298 6.63 -23.73 11.75
CA SER A 298 7.95 -24.17 11.31
C SER A 298 8.66 -25.01 12.36
N LYS A 299 8.51 -24.64 13.65
CA LYS A 299 8.99 -25.41 14.80
C LYS A 299 8.37 -26.80 14.82
N LEU A 300 7.06 -26.89 14.64
CA LEU A 300 6.34 -28.16 14.61
C LEU A 300 6.76 -29.05 13.43
N ILE A 301 6.93 -28.49 12.23
CA ILE A 301 7.42 -29.23 11.06
C ILE A 301 8.83 -29.80 11.33
N TYR A 302 9.73 -28.96 11.85
CA TYR A 302 11.10 -29.36 12.16
C TYR A 302 11.15 -30.43 13.25
N GLN A 303 10.36 -30.26 14.32
CA GLN A 303 10.23 -31.26 15.37
C GLN A 303 9.78 -32.61 14.82
N TYR A 304 8.77 -32.63 13.94
CA TYR A 304 8.27 -33.87 13.35
C TYR A 304 9.39 -34.67 12.68
N LEU A 305 10.23 -34.00 11.86
CA LEU A 305 11.38 -34.63 11.24
C LEU A 305 12.31 -35.26 12.28
N LEU A 306 12.63 -34.52 13.35
CA LEU A 306 13.53 -35.00 14.42
C LEU A 306 12.96 -36.21 15.18
N GLU A 307 11.64 -36.29 15.39
CA GLU A 307 11.03 -37.44 16.11
C GLU A 307 10.94 -38.71 15.24
N GLY A 308 11.19 -38.61 13.93
CA GLY A 308 10.99 -39.68 12.97
C GLY A 308 9.58 -39.66 12.36
N ASN A 309 9.53 -39.80 11.03
CA ASN A 309 8.32 -39.81 10.20
C ASN A 309 7.42 -41.00 10.53
N SER A 310 6.59 -40.84 11.56
CA SER A 310 5.58 -41.78 12.02
C SER A 310 4.23 -41.09 12.05
N ALA A 311 3.14 -41.82 11.79
CA ALA A 311 1.80 -41.23 11.78
C ALA A 311 1.42 -40.61 13.13
N LYS A 312 1.01 -39.33 13.12
CA LYS A 312 0.59 -38.60 14.33
C LYS A 312 -0.70 -37.84 14.09
N LYS A 313 -1.49 -37.74 15.17
CA LYS A 313 -2.61 -36.81 15.26
C LYS A 313 -2.11 -35.50 15.88
N ILE A 314 -2.05 -34.46 15.06
CA ILE A 314 -1.63 -33.12 15.48
C ILE A 314 -2.88 -32.28 15.74
N THR A 315 -2.96 -31.67 16.92
CA THR A 315 -3.99 -30.66 17.21
C THR A 315 -3.39 -29.28 17.05
N LEU A 316 -3.91 -28.52 16.09
CA LEU A 316 -3.53 -27.12 15.86
C LEU A 316 -4.55 -26.20 16.52
N ASN A 317 -4.07 -25.19 17.23
CA ASN A 317 -4.88 -24.05 17.63
C ASN A 317 -4.88 -23.04 16.49
N THR A 318 -6.00 -22.95 15.78
CA THR A 318 -6.22 -21.95 14.73
C THR A 318 -7.09 -20.82 15.25
N LYS A 319 -7.16 -19.71 14.51
CA LYS A 319 -8.07 -18.60 14.87
C LYS A 319 -9.54 -19.02 14.91
N ASP A 320 -9.90 -20.03 14.11
CA ASP A 320 -11.27 -20.54 13.99
C ASP A 320 -11.54 -21.74 14.94
N GLY A 321 -10.60 -22.04 15.85
CA GLY A 321 -10.69 -23.10 16.83
C GLY A 321 -9.65 -24.20 16.67
N LYS A 322 -9.86 -25.32 17.39
CA LYS A 322 -8.96 -26.47 17.35
C LYS A 322 -9.22 -27.30 16.10
N ARG A 323 -8.16 -27.60 15.35
CA ARG A 323 -8.21 -28.50 14.19
C ARG A 323 -7.29 -29.68 14.41
N THR A 324 -7.81 -30.90 14.25
CA THR A 324 -7.01 -32.12 14.31
C THR A 324 -6.64 -32.57 12.90
N LEU A 325 -5.38 -32.88 12.68
CA LEU A 325 -4.83 -33.38 11.42
C LEU A 325 -4.17 -34.73 11.67
N SER A 326 -4.40 -35.69 10.78
CA SER A 326 -3.62 -36.93 10.73
C SER A 326 -2.61 -36.77 9.61
N VAL A 327 -1.33 -36.81 9.94
CA VAL A 327 -0.23 -36.70 8.98
C VAL A 327 0.75 -37.84 9.23
N ASN A 328 1.43 -38.29 8.18
CA ASN A 328 2.38 -39.40 8.25
C ASN A 328 3.83 -38.93 8.43
N ASN A 329 4.15 -37.72 7.99
CA ASN A 329 5.49 -37.18 7.95
C ASN A 329 5.48 -35.65 7.97
N TYR A 330 6.67 -35.05 8.08
CA TYR A 330 6.80 -33.59 8.09
C TYR A 330 6.42 -32.95 6.75
N GLN A 331 6.58 -33.65 5.62
CA GLN A 331 6.26 -33.12 4.29
C GLN A 331 4.75 -32.89 4.13
N GLU A 332 3.90 -33.80 4.60
CA GLU A 332 2.44 -33.64 4.61
C GLU A 332 2.02 -32.44 5.46
N LEU A 333 2.67 -32.24 6.62
CA LEU A 333 2.41 -31.10 7.48
C LEU A 333 2.82 -29.78 6.82
N LEU A 334 3.97 -29.77 6.14
CA LEU A 334 4.44 -28.61 5.37
C LEU A 334 3.49 -28.26 4.23
N VAL A 335 3.05 -29.25 3.44
CA VAL A 335 2.06 -29.05 2.35
C VAL A 335 0.74 -28.49 2.90
N TYR A 336 0.29 -28.98 4.06
CA TYR A 336 -0.90 -28.46 4.71
C TYR A 336 -0.73 -26.97 5.06
N PHE A 337 0.38 -26.58 5.69
CA PHE A 337 0.63 -25.18 6.04
C PHE A 337 0.84 -24.28 4.82
N GLU A 338 1.53 -24.76 3.78
CA GLU A 338 1.60 -24.06 2.48
C GLU A 338 0.20 -23.82 1.91
N GLY A 339 -0.70 -24.80 1.98
CA GLY A 339 -2.09 -24.69 1.56
C GLY A 339 -2.87 -23.62 2.35
N VAL A 340 -2.66 -23.53 3.66
CA VAL A 340 -3.28 -22.50 4.52
C VAL A 340 -2.83 -21.10 4.08
N GLU A 341 -1.52 -20.88 3.92
CA GLU A 341 -0.98 -19.57 3.55
C GLU A 341 -1.37 -19.18 2.12
N ASN A 342 -1.37 -20.12 1.17
CA ASN A 342 -1.88 -19.89 -0.18
C ASN A 342 -3.38 -19.53 -0.18
N GLY A 343 -4.17 -20.18 0.68
CA GLY A 343 -5.58 -19.83 0.88
C GLY A 343 -5.77 -18.41 1.40
N ILE A 344 -4.92 -17.94 2.31
CA ILE A 344 -4.93 -16.55 2.80
C ILE A 344 -4.60 -15.58 1.67
N VAL A 345 -3.51 -15.83 0.93
CA VAL A 345 -3.09 -15.00 -0.21
C VAL A 345 -4.20 -14.90 -1.25
N LYS A 346 -4.77 -16.03 -1.67
CA LYS A 346 -5.85 -16.11 -2.65
C LYS A 346 -7.08 -15.31 -2.19
N ASN A 347 -7.53 -15.53 -0.95
CA ASN A 347 -8.69 -14.83 -0.41
C ASN A 347 -8.49 -13.30 -0.37
N ILE A 348 -7.29 -12.83 -0.04
CA ILE A 348 -7.02 -11.39 -0.03
C ILE A 348 -6.99 -10.82 -1.45
N ILE A 349 -6.41 -11.53 -2.42
CA ILE A 349 -6.44 -11.10 -3.81
C ILE A 349 -7.90 -10.98 -4.29
N GLU A 350 -8.66 -12.06 -4.20
CA GLU A 350 -10.02 -12.14 -4.76
C GLU A 350 -11.03 -11.21 -4.06
N LYS A 351 -10.95 -11.09 -2.72
CA LYS A 351 -11.96 -10.36 -1.94
C LYS A 351 -11.58 -8.92 -1.62
N VAL A 352 -10.33 -8.51 -1.87
CA VAL A 352 -9.82 -7.20 -1.46
C VAL A 352 -9.12 -6.50 -2.60
N ILE A 353 -8.04 -7.07 -3.13
CA ILE A 353 -7.19 -6.40 -4.12
C ILE A 353 -7.93 -6.28 -5.45
N ASP A 354 -8.59 -7.35 -5.90
CA ASP A 354 -9.30 -7.38 -7.17
C ASP A 354 -10.46 -6.38 -7.21
N PRO A 355 -11.39 -6.33 -6.23
CA PRO A 355 -12.44 -5.33 -6.20
C PRO A 355 -11.90 -3.90 -6.11
N TYR A 356 -10.83 -3.69 -5.33
CA TYR A 356 -10.21 -2.36 -5.19
C TYR A 356 -9.62 -1.88 -6.52
N ASN A 357 -8.78 -2.70 -7.15
CA ASN A 357 -8.18 -2.39 -8.44
C ASN A 357 -9.25 -2.24 -9.52
N GLN A 358 -10.30 -3.07 -9.54
CA GLN A 358 -11.38 -2.95 -10.51
C GLN A 358 -12.10 -1.59 -10.39
N ASN A 359 -12.37 -1.13 -9.17
CA ASN A 359 -12.98 0.19 -8.93
C ASN A 359 -12.07 1.31 -9.48
N LEU A 360 -10.77 1.25 -9.17
CA LEU A 360 -9.80 2.20 -9.70
C LEU A 360 -9.72 2.15 -11.23
N THR A 361 -9.66 0.97 -11.83
CA THR A 361 -9.63 0.79 -13.29
C THR A 361 -10.87 1.38 -13.96
N ASN A 362 -12.06 1.18 -13.37
CA ASN A 362 -13.29 1.78 -13.90
C ASN A 362 -13.21 3.32 -13.90
N LYS A 363 -12.69 3.93 -12.82
CA LYS A 363 -12.49 5.39 -12.74
C LYS A 363 -11.42 5.90 -13.68
N ILE A 364 -10.31 5.17 -13.81
CA ILE A 364 -9.23 5.48 -14.77
C ILE A 364 -9.82 5.51 -16.18
N ASN A 365 -10.56 4.47 -16.58
CA ASN A 365 -11.19 4.38 -17.89
C ASN A 365 -12.19 5.53 -18.12
N GLN A 366 -12.97 5.92 -17.09
CA GLN A 366 -13.86 7.06 -17.16
C GLN A 366 -13.10 8.37 -17.44
N PHE A 367 -12.02 8.64 -16.72
CA PHE A 367 -11.22 9.85 -16.94
C PHE A 367 -10.45 9.84 -18.25
N GLU A 368 -9.93 8.70 -18.69
CA GLU A 368 -9.28 8.57 -20.01
C GLU A 368 -10.29 8.80 -21.14
N LYS A 369 -11.52 8.29 -21.00
CA LYS A 369 -12.61 8.55 -21.93
C LYS A 369 -12.95 10.04 -21.96
N LEU A 370 -13.12 10.67 -20.79
CA LEU A 370 -13.36 12.12 -20.71
C LEU A 370 -12.23 12.91 -21.37
N ALA A 371 -10.96 12.59 -21.08
CA ALA A 371 -9.81 13.27 -21.66
C ALA A 371 -9.76 13.20 -23.21
N LYS A 372 -10.33 12.14 -23.80
CA LYS A 372 -10.36 11.93 -25.25
C LYS A 372 -11.58 12.56 -25.92
N ASP A 373 -12.74 12.35 -25.33
CA ASP A 373 -14.03 12.59 -26.00
C ASP A 373 -14.58 13.97 -25.68
N ILE A 374 -14.27 14.54 -24.50
CA ILE A 374 -14.86 15.81 -24.09
C ILE A 374 -14.29 16.98 -24.89
N LYS A 375 -15.18 17.85 -25.35
CA LYS A 375 -14.83 19.07 -26.08
C LYS A 375 -15.65 20.25 -25.58
N THR A 376 -15.01 21.41 -25.60
CA THR A 376 -15.67 22.70 -25.35
C THR A 376 -16.65 23.00 -26.48
N GLU A 377 -17.93 23.09 -26.14
CA GLU A 377 -18.98 23.53 -27.07
C GLU A 377 -18.94 25.05 -27.20
N SER A 378 -18.93 25.76 -26.07
CA SER A 378 -18.80 27.21 -26.00
C SER A 378 -18.07 27.63 -24.74
N TYR A 379 -17.25 28.67 -24.83
CA TYR A 379 -16.73 29.34 -23.65
C TYR A 379 -16.77 30.85 -23.85
N GLN A 380 -17.49 31.56 -22.99
CA GLN A 380 -17.79 32.98 -23.19
C GLN A 380 -17.56 33.80 -21.92
N GLN A 381 -17.13 35.04 -22.10
CA GLN A 381 -17.18 36.08 -21.08
C GLN A 381 -18.25 37.10 -21.46
N LYS A 382 -19.18 37.37 -20.55
CA LYS A 382 -20.24 38.37 -20.70
C LYS A 382 -20.03 39.47 -19.69
N ILE A 383 -19.89 40.71 -20.15
CA ILE A 383 -19.70 41.90 -19.33
C ILE A 383 -20.87 42.82 -19.59
N LYS A 384 -21.55 43.25 -18.53
CA LYS A 384 -22.78 44.05 -18.60
C LYS A 384 -22.61 45.38 -17.90
N TRP A 385 -23.06 46.44 -18.55
CA TRP A 385 -23.15 47.78 -17.98
C TRP A 385 -24.59 48.28 -18.01
N VAL A 386 -24.96 49.07 -17.00
CA VAL A 386 -26.21 49.84 -16.99
C VAL A 386 -25.89 51.29 -17.32
N LEU A 387 -26.72 51.87 -18.18
CA LEU A 387 -26.69 53.29 -18.53
C LEU A 387 -27.87 54.00 -17.89
N ILE A 388 -27.59 55.09 -17.16
CA ILE A 388 -28.60 55.91 -16.46
C ILE A 388 -28.44 57.36 -16.92
N GLY A 389 -29.24 57.77 -17.92
CA GLY A 389 -29.15 59.09 -18.53
C GLY A 389 -27.73 59.38 -19.05
N GLU A 390 -27.19 60.56 -18.74
CA GLU A 390 -25.83 60.98 -19.11
C GLU A 390 -24.75 60.54 -18.10
N ARG A 391 -25.09 59.71 -17.10
CA ARG A 391 -24.12 59.24 -16.11
C ARG A 391 -23.11 58.26 -16.71
N ASN A 392 -21.96 58.14 -16.06
CA ASN A 392 -20.94 57.15 -16.41
C ASN A 392 -21.50 55.71 -16.40
N PRO A 393 -21.12 54.87 -17.37
CA PRO A 393 -21.50 53.46 -17.40
C PRO A 393 -21.13 52.74 -16.10
N SER A 394 -22.12 52.06 -15.50
CA SER A 394 -21.91 51.30 -14.26
C SER A 394 -21.83 49.80 -14.56
N LEU A 395 -20.72 49.16 -14.20
CA LEU A 395 -20.56 47.71 -14.34
C LEU A 395 -21.59 46.98 -13.46
N ILE A 396 -22.38 46.10 -14.06
CA ILE A 396 -23.38 45.28 -13.38
C ILE A 396 -22.79 43.90 -13.06
N SER A 397 -22.23 43.24 -14.07
CA SER A 397 -21.67 41.91 -13.92
C SER A 397 -20.59 41.61 -14.94
N CYS A 398 -19.70 40.70 -14.58
CA CYS A 398 -18.82 39.98 -15.47
C CYS A 398 -18.93 38.50 -15.13
N GLU A 399 -19.37 37.71 -16.10
CA GLU A 399 -19.62 36.27 -15.95
C GLU A 399 -18.83 35.50 -17.00
N LEU A 400 -18.24 34.38 -16.59
CA LEU A 400 -17.69 33.38 -17.49
C LEU A 400 -18.68 32.23 -17.58
N GLU A 401 -19.03 31.82 -18.79
CA GLU A 401 -19.98 30.74 -19.04
C GLU A 401 -19.31 29.68 -19.91
N PHE A 402 -19.08 28.51 -19.30
CA PHE A 402 -18.42 27.36 -19.90
C PHE A 402 -19.43 26.25 -20.21
N LYS A 403 -19.37 25.69 -21.42
CA LYS A 403 -20.24 24.59 -21.84
C LYS A 403 -19.44 23.55 -22.61
N THR A 404 -19.65 22.29 -22.28
CA THR A 404 -19.10 21.12 -22.96
C THR A 404 -20.22 20.30 -23.59
N ASP A 405 -19.86 19.51 -24.60
CA ASP A 405 -20.82 18.65 -25.27
C ASP A 405 -21.46 17.63 -24.30
N GLY A 406 -22.79 17.53 -24.33
CA GLY A 406 -23.55 16.63 -23.45
C GLY A 406 -23.72 17.09 -22.00
N TYR A 407 -23.27 18.28 -21.61
CA TYR A 407 -23.40 18.79 -20.24
C TYR A 407 -24.05 20.19 -20.15
N PRO A 408 -24.76 20.49 -19.05
CA PRO A 408 -25.27 21.84 -18.78
C PRO A 408 -24.15 22.88 -18.69
N SER A 409 -24.46 24.14 -19.03
CA SER A 409 -23.49 25.23 -18.86
C SER A 409 -23.17 25.47 -17.38
N VAL A 410 -21.91 25.82 -17.13
CA VAL A 410 -21.39 26.16 -15.82
C VAL A 410 -20.92 27.61 -15.86
N LYS A 411 -21.47 28.41 -14.95
CA LYS A 411 -21.10 29.82 -14.80
C LYS A 411 -20.03 29.97 -13.72
N SER A 412 -19.22 31.02 -13.86
CA SER A 412 -18.33 31.45 -12.80
C SER A 412 -19.11 31.94 -11.59
N ASP A 413 -18.48 31.85 -10.42
CA ASP A 413 -19.02 32.41 -9.19
C ASP A 413 -19.22 33.93 -9.34
N SER A 414 -20.39 34.45 -8.93
CA SER A 414 -20.70 35.88 -8.99
C SER A 414 -19.72 36.76 -8.21
N SER A 415 -19.11 36.21 -7.14
CA SER A 415 -18.07 36.90 -6.36
C SER A 415 -16.82 37.23 -7.20
N MET A 416 -16.61 36.52 -8.31
CA MET A 416 -15.50 36.77 -9.22
C MET A 416 -15.75 37.90 -10.21
N SER A 417 -16.93 38.53 -10.23
CA SER A 417 -17.29 39.56 -11.21
C SER A 417 -16.24 40.68 -11.33
N SER A 418 -15.75 41.21 -10.21
CA SER A 418 -14.69 42.23 -10.21
C SER A 418 -13.38 41.72 -10.83
N SER A 419 -12.95 40.52 -10.46
CA SER A 419 -11.72 39.90 -11.01
C SER A 419 -11.88 39.55 -12.49
N CYS A 420 -13.02 39.02 -12.90
CA CYS A 420 -13.38 38.75 -14.29
C CYS A 420 -13.26 40.03 -15.13
N PHE A 421 -13.81 41.15 -14.63
CA PHE A 421 -13.77 42.41 -15.33
C PHE A 421 -12.37 43.02 -15.41
N ARG A 422 -11.65 43.09 -14.29
CA ARG A 422 -10.26 43.60 -14.26
C ARG A 422 -9.33 42.81 -15.18
N ASN A 423 -9.48 41.49 -15.25
CA ASN A 423 -8.67 40.66 -16.16
C ASN A 423 -9.12 40.77 -17.62
N ALA A 424 -10.26 41.40 -17.92
CA ALA A 424 -10.64 41.69 -19.30
C ALA A 424 -9.66 42.68 -19.98
N TYR A 425 -8.99 43.52 -19.20
CA TYR A 425 -7.92 44.43 -19.67
C TYR A 425 -6.60 43.71 -19.97
N LYS A 426 -6.48 42.43 -19.63
CA LYS A 426 -5.31 41.63 -19.97
C LYS A 426 -5.48 40.99 -21.34
N THR A 427 -4.40 40.97 -22.11
CA THR A 427 -4.32 40.38 -23.44
C THR A 427 -4.01 38.89 -23.42
N ASN A 428 -3.52 38.36 -22.29
CA ASN A 428 -3.20 36.96 -22.08
C ASN A 428 -4.26 36.23 -21.24
N TYR A 429 -4.35 34.91 -21.44
CA TYR A 429 -5.21 34.04 -20.65
C TYR A 429 -4.63 33.83 -19.24
N VAL A 430 -5.38 34.18 -18.20
CA VAL A 430 -5.02 33.98 -16.79
C VAL A 430 -5.73 32.76 -16.22
N ASP A 431 -5.00 31.66 -16.04
CA ASP A 431 -5.56 30.35 -15.66
C ASP A 431 -6.43 30.39 -14.39
N GLN A 432 -5.98 31.09 -13.34
CA GLN A 432 -6.71 31.15 -12.07
C GLN A 432 -8.11 31.76 -12.19
N ILE A 433 -8.34 32.60 -13.20
CA ILE A 433 -9.62 33.29 -13.41
C ILE A 433 -10.44 32.51 -14.43
N TYR A 434 -9.85 32.22 -15.59
CA TYR A 434 -10.58 31.63 -16.70
C TYR A 434 -10.76 30.11 -16.59
N ASN A 435 -10.03 29.41 -15.72
CA ASN A 435 -10.29 27.98 -15.50
C ASN A 435 -11.30 27.74 -14.38
N GLN A 436 -11.77 28.76 -13.65
CA GLN A 436 -12.69 28.55 -12.53
C GLN A 436 -14.01 27.87 -12.91
N PRO A 437 -14.77 28.30 -13.94
CA PRO A 437 -15.98 27.57 -14.35
C PRO A 437 -15.66 26.17 -14.90
N ILE A 438 -14.48 25.99 -15.50
CA ILE A 438 -14.00 24.68 -15.96
C ILE A 438 -13.70 23.75 -14.78
N MET A 439 -13.10 24.26 -13.70
CA MET A 439 -12.87 23.50 -12.46
C MET A 439 -14.17 23.13 -11.77
N SER A 440 -15.16 24.04 -11.76
CA SER A 440 -16.51 23.73 -11.27
C SER A 440 -17.17 22.62 -12.09
N PHE A 441 -17.02 22.66 -13.41
CA PHE A 441 -17.45 21.58 -14.30
C PHE A 441 -16.75 20.25 -13.98
N ILE A 442 -15.41 20.25 -13.88
CA ILE A 442 -14.61 19.05 -13.57
C ILE A 442 -15.07 18.44 -12.24
N ASN A 443 -15.27 19.25 -11.21
CA ASN A 443 -15.74 18.78 -9.89
C ASN A 443 -17.13 18.15 -9.94
N LYS A 444 -18.01 18.58 -10.84
CA LYS A 444 -19.35 17.98 -11.02
C LYS A 444 -19.31 16.65 -11.77
N VAL A 445 -18.30 16.43 -12.61
CA VAL A 445 -18.19 15.21 -13.43
C VAL A 445 -17.29 14.16 -12.79
N ALA A 446 -16.35 14.58 -11.93
CA ALA A 446 -15.41 13.71 -11.24
C ALA A 446 -15.96 13.11 -9.92
N ASN A 447 -17.01 13.70 -9.36
CA ASN A 447 -17.74 13.22 -8.18
C ASN A 447 -19.08 12.64 -8.62
#